data_AF-A0A956F838-F1
#
_entry.id   AF-A0A956F838-F1
#
_cell.length_a   1.000
_cell.length_b   1.000
_cell.length_c   1.000
_cell.angle_alpha   90.00
_cell.angle_beta   90.00
_cell.angle_gamma   90.00
#
_symmetry.space_group_name_H-M   'P 1'
#
loop_
_entity.id
_entity.type
_entity.pdbx_description
1 polymer ?
#
loop_
_entity_poly.entity_id
_entity_poly.type
_entity_poly.pdbx_seq_one_letter_code
_entity_poly.pdbx_strand_id
1 'polypeptide(L)'
;MPSTTVEGEDRIASYTGAFPSPLPLMWYVPEGNEVLRVWFPPEEIRGWIRNAAEYQDVPHCMLAVILQQENGPNATWFQKIGQFGERTLTTAAAIADDVLFGLVPDAVAGGSSGFANMSRATLRNAALYSATVHNRPPLPDDVRYRVLGYDQDTRVPGDDWKADLYYASAHLRELIDRQTGTTGYTGVLARDDVRGVFRRYNGSGSLAEKYADDAIALLEGAIAGDRTLYFYQR
;
A
#
# COMPACT_ATOMS: atom_id res chain seq x y z
N MET A 1 18.90 11.09 8.84
CA MET A 1 19.25 11.20 7.41
C MET A 1 18.27 12.17 6.78
N PRO A 2 18.64 12.94 5.74
CA PRO A 2 17.65 13.70 4.98
C PRO A 2 16.58 12.74 4.44
N SER A 3 15.30 13.12 4.53
CA SER A 3 14.16 12.29 4.12
C SER A 3 13.28 13.03 3.13
N THR A 4 12.50 12.28 2.37
CA THR A 4 11.46 12.84 1.50
C THR A 4 10.22 13.20 2.31
N THR A 5 9.73 14.43 2.18
CA THR A 5 8.60 14.95 2.98
C THR A 5 7.62 15.75 2.12
N VAL A 6 6.44 16.00 2.66
CA VAL A 6 5.44 16.93 2.08
C VAL A 6 5.25 18.12 3.00
N GLU A 7 5.20 19.32 2.42
CA GLU A 7 4.95 20.54 3.19
C GLU A 7 3.59 20.49 3.91
N GLY A 8 3.64 20.65 5.24
CA GLY A 8 2.47 20.66 6.12
C GLY A 8 2.06 19.29 6.67
N GLU A 9 2.79 18.22 6.36
CA GLU A 9 2.53 16.87 6.91
C GLU A 9 2.51 16.85 8.44
N ASP A 10 3.35 17.66 9.09
CA ASP A 10 3.44 17.88 10.53
C ASP A 10 2.18 18.50 11.16
N ARG A 11 1.23 18.95 10.35
CA ARG A 11 -0.09 19.46 10.80
C ARG A 11 -1.20 18.42 10.67
N ILE A 12 -1.00 17.33 9.92
CA ILE A 12 -2.01 16.28 9.74
C ILE A 12 -2.25 15.57 11.08
N ALA A 13 -3.49 15.62 11.58
CA ALA A 13 -3.85 14.96 12.84
C ALA A 13 -3.73 13.43 12.72
N SER A 14 -3.20 12.78 13.77
CA SER A 14 -3.22 11.32 13.86
C SER A 14 -4.64 10.81 14.09
N TYR A 15 -5.03 9.77 13.36
CA TYR A 15 -6.30 9.08 13.58
C TYR A 15 -6.07 7.78 14.35
N THR A 16 -6.68 7.68 15.53
CA THR A 16 -6.59 6.51 16.42
C THR A 16 -7.87 5.68 16.47
N GLY A 17 -8.91 6.09 15.75
CA GLY A 17 -10.20 5.41 15.73
C GLY A 17 -10.21 4.13 14.88
N ALA A 18 -11.38 3.48 14.83
CA ALA A 18 -11.60 2.36 13.94
C ALA A 18 -11.60 2.79 12.47
N PHE A 19 -11.11 1.95 11.57
CA PHE A 19 -11.25 2.26 10.15
C PHE A 19 -12.73 2.34 9.75
N PRO A 20 -13.14 3.35 8.99
CA PRO A 20 -14.49 3.40 8.47
C PRO A 20 -14.67 2.23 7.49
N SER A 21 -15.65 1.40 7.82
CA SER A 21 -15.94 0.10 7.21
C SER A 21 -16.32 0.19 5.71
N PRO A 22 -16.10 -0.88 4.91
CA PRO A 22 -15.43 -2.13 5.29
C PRO A 22 -13.93 -2.12 5.00
N LEU A 23 -13.14 -2.47 6.01
CA LEU A 23 -11.88 -3.18 5.80
C LEU A 23 -12.13 -4.68 5.91
N PRO A 24 -11.91 -5.48 4.84
CA PRO A 24 -12.05 -6.93 4.89
C PRO A 24 -10.97 -7.61 5.76
N LEU A 25 -11.20 -8.90 6.06
CA LEU A 25 -10.29 -9.81 6.78
C LEU A 25 -8.85 -9.75 6.23
N MET A 26 -7.87 -9.84 7.13
CA MET A 26 -6.45 -9.71 6.80
C MET A 26 -5.74 -11.03 7.05
N TRP A 27 -4.97 -11.52 6.08
CA TRP A 27 -4.05 -12.62 6.33
C TRP A 27 -2.61 -12.12 6.22
N TYR A 28 -1.89 -12.24 7.33
CA TYR A 28 -0.47 -11.94 7.52
C TYR A 28 0.03 -12.89 8.61
N VAL A 29 1.17 -13.59 8.44
CA VAL A 29 1.87 -14.28 9.56
C VAL A 29 3.39 -14.51 9.32
N PRO A 30 4.28 -13.70 9.90
CA PRO A 30 5.64 -14.08 10.26
C PRO A 30 6.08 -13.66 11.69
N GLU A 31 6.90 -14.53 12.28
CA GLU A 31 7.45 -14.58 13.66
C GLU A 31 6.46 -14.47 14.84
N GLY A 32 5.88 -15.62 15.23
CA GLY A 32 5.08 -15.78 16.44
C GLY A 32 3.80 -16.56 16.17
N ASN A 33 3.04 -16.89 17.21
CA ASN A 33 1.78 -17.67 17.19
C ASN A 33 0.61 -17.00 16.41
N GLU A 34 0.87 -16.31 15.30
CA GLU A 34 -0.13 -15.58 14.53
C GLU A 34 -0.78 -16.42 13.42
N VAL A 35 -0.49 -17.74 13.32
CA VAL A 35 -1.03 -18.68 12.31
C VAL A 35 -2.57 -18.64 12.16
N LEU A 36 -3.27 -18.11 13.18
CA LEU A 36 -4.73 -18.00 13.24
C LEU A 36 -5.24 -16.55 13.31
N ARG A 37 -4.36 -15.55 13.21
CA ARG A 37 -4.72 -14.13 13.37
C ARG A 37 -5.28 -13.58 12.06
N VAL A 38 -6.60 -13.60 11.97
CA VAL A 38 -7.39 -13.08 10.83
C VAL A 38 -7.77 -11.60 10.97
N TRP A 39 -7.39 -10.99 12.10
CA TRP A 39 -7.71 -9.61 12.44
C TRP A 39 -6.52 -8.96 13.14
N PHE A 40 -6.16 -7.78 12.67
CA PHE A 40 -5.19 -6.91 13.32
C PHE A 40 -5.86 -5.59 13.63
N PRO A 41 -5.56 -4.99 14.79
CA PRO A 41 -6.20 -3.78 15.21
C PRO A 41 -5.77 -2.60 14.33
N PRO A 42 -6.62 -1.57 14.20
CA PRO A 42 -6.37 -0.44 13.32
C PRO A 42 -5.01 0.25 13.52
N GLU A 43 -4.56 0.40 14.76
CA GLU A 43 -3.26 0.97 15.11
C GLU A 43 -2.08 0.14 14.59
N GLU A 44 -2.22 -1.18 14.52
CA GLU A 44 -1.18 -2.07 14.02
C GLU A 44 -1.03 -1.92 12.50
N ILE A 45 -2.15 -1.89 11.78
CA ILE A 45 -2.15 -1.61 10.33
C ILE A 45 -1.51 -0.25 10.05
N ARG A 46 -1.87 0.80 10.80
CA ARG A 46 -1.25 2.13 10.63
C ARG A 46 0.24 2.11 10.95
N GLY A 47 0.66 1.32 11.94
CA GLY A 47 2.06 1.05 12.21
C GLY A 47 2.77 0.45 11.00
N TRP A 48 2.17 -0.53 10.32
CA TRP A 48 2.73 -1.11 9.10
C TRP A 48 2.82 -0.11 7.96
N ILE A 49 1.80 0.74 7.78
CA ILE A 49 1.77 1.80 6.77
C ILE A 49 2.93 2.78 6.99
N ARG A 50 3.11 3.26 8.23
CA ARG A 50 4.23 4.13 8.60
C ARG A 50 5.57 3.44 8.34
N ASN A 51 5.74 2.21 8.82
CA ASN A 51 6.99 1.47 8.66
C ASN A 51 7.35 1.22 7.19
N ALA A 52 6.36 0.90 6.34
CA ALA A 52 6.56 0.70 4.91
C ALA A 52 6.99 2.01 4.22
N ALA A 53 6.37 3.14 4.59
CA ALA A 53 6.71 4.45 4.05
C ALA A 53 8.13 4.88 4.46
N GLU A 54 8.47 4.72 5.74
CA GLU A 54 9.80 5.01 6.28
C GLU A 54 10.88 4.13 5.63
N TYR A 55 10.62 2.83 5.50
CA TYR A 55 11.57 1.89 4.90
C TYR A 55 11.93 2.24 3.45
N GLN A 56 10.97 2.77 2.68
CA GLN A 56 11.18 3.17 1.29
C GLN A 56 11.53 4.66 1.10
N ASP A 57 11.68 5.42 2.17
CA ASP A 57 11.87 6.88 2.16
C ASP A 57 10.84 7.61 1.28
N VAL A 58 9.57 7.41 1.61
CA VAL A 58 8.44 8.13 1.01
C VAL A 58 7.61 8.82 2.09
N PRO A 59 6.94 9.95 1.78
CA PRO A 59 6.09 10.62 2.76
C PRO A 59 4.93 9.72 3.21
N HIS A 60 4.80 9.50 4.51
CA HIS A 60 3.77 8.63 5.09
C HIS A 60 2.37 9.13 4.73
N CYS A 61 2.15 10.45 4.74
CA CYS A 61 0.87 11.04 4.32
C CYS A 61 0.47 10.68 2.87
N MET A 62 1.42 10.53 1.94
CA MET A 62 1.11 10.17 0.55
C MET A 62 0.61 8.74 0.43
N LEU A 63 1.24 7.79 1.14
CA LEU A 63 0.77 6.41 1.19
C LEU A 63 -0.63 6.32 1.83
N ALA A 64 -0.87 7.06 2.92
CA ALA A 64 -2.17 7.09 3.58
C ALA A 64 -3.28 7.63 2.65
N VAL A 65 -2.98 8.66 1.84
CA VAL A 65 -3.93 9.20 0.84
C VAL A 65 -4.28 8.16 -0.22
N ILE A 66 -3.29 7.45 -0.77
CA ILE A 66 -3.52 6.37 -1.74
C ILE A 66 -4.41 5.30 -1.13
N LEU A 67 -4.07 4.79 0.05
CA LEU A 67 -4.85 3.75 0.72
C LEU A 67 -6.29 4.21 0.99
N GLN A 68 -6.49 5.49 1.31
CA GLN A 68 -7.81 6.05 1.51
C GLN A 68 -8.65 6.12 0.23
N GLN A 69 -8.03 6.48 -0.90
CA GLN A 69 -8.70 6.48 -2.20
C GLN A 69 -9.07 5.06 -2.64
N GLU A 70 -8.15 4.11 -2.51
CA GLU A 70 -8.36 2.73 -2.95
C GLU A 70 -9.41 1.99 -2.11
N ASN A 71 -9.44 2.24 -0.80
CA ASN A 71 -10.33 1.50 0.09
C ASN A 71 -11.71 2.16 0.23
N GLY A 72 -11.84 3.45 -0.09
CA GLY A 72 -13.11 4.17 -0.11
C GLY A 72 -13.83 4.12 1.24
N PRO A 73 -13.52 5.01 2.20
CA PRO A 73 -14.03 4.94 3.58
C PRO A 73 -15.56 5.05 3.70
N ASN A 74 -16.26 5.44 2.63
CA ASN A 74 -17.71 5.64 2.61
C ASN A 74 -18.46 4.62 1.71
N ALA A 75 -17.79 3.55 1.24
CA ALA A 75 -18.41 2.54 0.38
C ALA A 75 -19.28 1.54 1.17
N THR A 76 -20.50 1.24 0.70
CA THR A 76 -21.46 0.38 1.41
C THR A 76 -21.08 -1.12 1.45
N TRP A 77 -21.25 -1.71 2.64
CA TRP A 77 -20.93 -3.10 3.07
C TRP A 77 -21.37 -4.24 2.12
N PHE A 78 -22.53 -4.13 1.47
CA PHE A 78 -23.17 -5.24 0.75
C PHE A 78 -22.57 -5.56 -0.63
N GLN A 79 -21.88 -4.63 -1.28
CA GLN A 79 -21.28 -4.88 -2.60
C GLN A 79 -19.93 -5.62 -2.53
N LYS A 80 -19.22 -5.54 -1.39
CA LYS A 80 -17.87 -6.12 -1.22
C LYS A 80 -17.86 -7.54 -0.62
N ILE A 81 -18.90 -7.95 0.12
CA ILE A 81 -18.99 -9.28 0.76
C ILE A 81 -19.19 -10.43 -0.25
N GLY A 82 -19.98 -10.22 -1.30
CA GLY A 82 -20.25 -11.27 -2.31
C GLY A 82 -18.98 -11.73 -3.04
N GLN A 83 -18.11 -10.77 -3.39
CA GLN A 83 -16.81 -11.06 -4.01
C GLN A 83 -15.77 -11.59 -3.01
N PHE A 84 -15.95 -11.30 -1.72
CA PHE A 84 -15.05 -11.71 -0.63
C PHE A 84 -15.26 -13.18 -0.23
N GLY A 85 -16.51 -13.65 -0.15
CA GLY A 85 -16.79 -15.07 0.16
C GLY A 85 -16.18 -16.02 -0.87
N GLU A 86 -16.24 -15.67 -2.16
CA GLU A 86 -15.59 -16.44 -3.23
C GLU A 86 -14.06 -16.36 -3.16
N ARG A 87 -13.49 -15.17 -2.92
CA ARG A 87 -12.03 -14.93 -2.84
C ARG A 87 -11.36 -15.59 -1.64
N THR A 88 -11.98 -15.54 -0.46
CA THR A 88 -11.42 -16.19 0.73
C THR A 88 -11.50 -17.71 0.63
N LEU A 89 -12.56 -18.27 0.04
CA LEU A 89 -12.61 -19.72 -0.23
C LEU A 89 -11.58 -20.15 -1.28
N THR A 90 -11.35 -19.34 -2.32
CA THR A 90 -10.32 -19.64 -3.33
C THR A 90 -8.91 -19.47 -2.79
N THR A 91 -8.61 -18.46 -1.97
CA THR A 91 -7.30 -18.28 -1.34
C THR A 91 -7.04 -19.34 -0.27
N ALA A 92 -8.02 -19.68 0.57
CA ALA A 92 -7.88 -20.78 1.53
C ALA A 92 -7.74 -22.14 0.83
N ALA A 93 -8.44 -22.35 -0.29
CA ALA A 93 -8.25 -23.52 -1.14
C ALA A 93 -6.86 -23.51 -1.80
N ALA A 94 -6.36 -22.37 -2.28
CA ALA A 94 -5.03 -22.24 -2.88
C ALA A 94 -3.90 -22.42 -1.87
N ILE A 95 -4.10 -22.05 -0.60
CA ILE A 95 -3.15 -22.28 0.50
C ILE A 95 -3.18 -23.74 0.96
N ALA A 96 -4.38 -24.38 0.94
CA ALA A 96 -4.48 -25.83 1.10
C ALA A 96 -3.84 -26.58 -0.09
N ASP A 97 -3.86 -25.97 -1.29
CA ASP A 97 -3.19 -26.45 -2.49
C ASP A 97 -1.71 -26.06 -2.56
N ASP A 98 -1.16 -25.25 -1.63
CA ASP A 98 0.24 -24.81 -1.63
C ASP A 98 1.23 -25.85 -1.05
N VAL A 99 0.73 -27.07 -0.85
CA VAL A 99 1.57 -28.28 -0.97
C VAL A 99 1.94 -28.55 -2.45
N LEU A 100 1.33 -27.83 -3.40
CA LEU A 100 1.37 -28.04 -4.84
C LEU A 100 1.50 -26.70 -5.62
N PHE A 101 2.61 -25.99 -5.38
CA PHE A 101 3.14 -24.87 -6.16
C PHE A 101 2.95 -25.01 -7.69
N GLY A 102 1.90 -24.43 -8.30
CA GLY A 102 1.85 -24.39 -9.78
C GLY A 102 0.64 -23.88 -10.55
N LEU A 103 -0.50 -23.48 -9.94
CA LEU A 103 -1.74 -23.26 -10.71
C LEU A 103 -2.52 -21.98 -10.34
N VAL A 104 -1.89 -20.80 -10.41
CA VAL A 104 -2.65 -19.54 -10.43
C VAL A 104 -3.00 -19.18 -11.89
N PRO A 105 -4.30 -19.16 -12.29
CA PRO A 105 -4.70 -18.92 -13.67
C PRO A 105 -4.41 -17.49 -14.13
N ASP A 106 -3.96 -17.35 -15.39
CA ASP A 106 -3.57 -16.08 -16.05
C ASP A 106 -4.65 -14.99 -16.07
N ALA A 107 -5.93 -15.32 -15.83
CA ALA A 107 -7.03 -14.35 -15.87
C ALA A 107 -7.04 -13.36 -14.68
N VAL A 108 -6.35 -13.67 -13.58
CA VAL A 108 -6.16 -12.75 -12.43
C VAL A 108 -4.97 -11.81 -12.64
N ALA A 109 -4.10 -12.10 -13.63
CA ALA A 109 -2.80 -11.44 -13.78
C ALA A 109 -2.83 -10.02 -14.35
N GLY A 110 -3.96 -9.56 -14.91
CA GLY A 110 -4.11 -8.23 -15.50
C GLY A 110 -4.86 -7.20 -14.64
N GLY A 111 -5.51 -7.64 -13.55
CA GLY A 111 -6.27 -6.77 -12.66
C GLY A 111 -5.41 -6.19 -11.53
N SER A 112 -5.80 -5.03 -11.03
CA SER A 112 -5.30 -4.51 -9.75
C SER A 112 -6.01 -5.21 -8.58
N SER A 113 -5.26 -5.52 -7.52
CA SER A 113 -5.81 -6.15 -6.31
C SER A 113 -4.99 -5.81 -5.07
N GLY A 114 -5.45 -6.31 -3.92
CA GLY A 114 -4.77 -6.09 -2.64
C GLY A 114 -5.10 -4.74 -2.01
N PHE A 115 -4.46 -4.46 -0.88
CA PHE A 115 -4.81 -3.32 -0.03
C PHE A 115 -4.47 -1.97 -0.68
N ALA A 116 -3.44 -1.95 -1.52
CA ALA A 116 -3.01 -0.80 -2.30
C ALA A 116 -3.47 -0.85 -3.78
N ASN A 117 -4.32 -1.81 -4.14
CA ASN A 117 -4.91 -1.95 -5.49
C ASN A 117 -3.87 -1.85 -6.63
N MET A 118 -2.76 -2.59 -6.51
CA MET A 118 -1.70 -2.60 -7.52
C MET A 118 -1.89 -3.75 -8.51
N SER A 119 -1.53 -3.50 -9.77
CA SER A 119 -1.37 -4.58 -10.74
C SER A 119 -0.13 -5.41 -10.41
N ARG A 120 -0.13 -6.69 -10.79
CA ARG A 120 1.05 -7.57 -10.61
C ARG A 120 2.29 -7.04 -11.33
N ALA A 121 2.11 -6.42 -12.49
CA ALA A 121 3.20 -5.81 -13.25
C ALA A 121 3.79 -4.60 -12.50
N THR A 122 2.94 -3.72 -11.98
CA THR A 122 3.35 -2.56 -11.17
C THR A 122 4.14 -3.03 -9.94
N LEU A 123 3.61 -4.00 -9.20
CA LEU A 123 4.25 -4.56 -8.01
C LEU A 123 5.65 -5.10 -8.33
N ARG A 124 5.77 -5.94 -9.37
CA ARG A 124 7.06 -6.53 -9.78
C ARG A 124 8.06 -5.49 -10.24
N ASN A 125 7.61 -4.46 -10.96
CA ASN A 125 8.45 -3.37 -11.42
C ASN A 125 8.95 -2.54 -10.24
N ALA A 126 8.08 -2.21 -9.28
CA ALA A 126 8.45 -1.50 -8.06
C ALA A 126 9.47 -2.30 -7.23
N ALA A 127 9.26 -3.61 -7.09
CA ALA A 127 10.20 -4.49 -6.39
C ALA A 127 11.57 -4.53 -7.08
N LEU A 128 11.58 -4.64 -8.41
CA LEU A 128 12.81 -4.60 -9.20
C LEU A 128 13.52 -3.25 -9.09
N TYR A 129 12.77 -2.14 -9.15
CA TYR A 129 13.30 -0.79 -9.04
C TYR A 129 13.97 -0.57 -7.69
N SER A 130 13.30 -0.94 -6.59
CA SER A 130 13.89 -0.91 -5.23
C SER A 130 15.20 -1.68 -5.18
N ALA A 131 15.21 -2.91 -5.68
CA ALA A 131 16.37 -3.78 -5.59
C ALA A 131 17.55 -3.31 -6.47
N THR A 132 17.29 -2.75 -7.64
CA THR A 132 18.34 -2.44 -8.64
C THR A 132 18.79 -0.99 -8.62
N VAL A 133 17.88 -0.05 -8.34
CA VAL A 133 18.17 1.39 -8.35
C VAL A 133 18.53 1.90 -6.96
N HIS A 134 17.81 1.45 -5.93
CA HIS A 134 18.10 1.83 -4.54
C HIS A 134 18.97 0.82 -3.80
N ASN A 135 19.33 -0.30 -4.43
CA ASN A 135 20.07 -1.40 -3.83
C ASN A 135 19.45 -1.84 -2.48
N ARG A 136 18.12 -1.83 -2.41
CA ARG A 136 17.33 -2.10 -1.22
C ARG A 136 16.29 -3.19 -1.55
N PRO A 137 16.21 -4.28 -0.77
CA PRO A 137 15.18 -5.29 -1.01
C PRO A 137 13.78 -4.66 -0.83
N PRO A 138 12.77 -5.08 -1.60
CA PRO A 138 11.43 -4.49 -1.53
C PRO A 138 10.80 -4.63 -0.14
N LEU A 139 11.14 -5.71 0.57
CA LEU A 139 10.73 -6.01 1.93
C LEU A 139 11.99 -6.11 2.82
N PRO A 140 11.97 -5.55 4.04
CA PRO A 140 12.98 -5.87 5.05
C PRO A 140 12.81 -7.32 5.54
N ASP A 141 13.86 -7.90 6.10
CA ASP A 141 13.90 -9.32 6.47
C ASP A 141 12.81 -9.74 7.47
N ASP A 142 12.47 -8.86 8.43
CA ASP A 142 11.42 -9.08 9.43
C ASP A 142 9.99 -9.09 8.85
N VAL A 143 9.83 -8.56 7.64
CA VAL A 143 8.58 -8.63 6.88
C VAL A 143 8.61 -9.74 5.85
N ARG A 144 9.78 -9.97 5.24
CA ARG A 144 9.98 -10.96 4.18
C ARG A 144 9.93 -12.39 4.70
N TYR A 145 10.52 -12.68 5.85
CA TYR A 145 10.71 -14.06 6.31
C TYR A 145 9.71 -14.43 7.40
N ARG A 146 9.07 -15.60 7.27
CA ARG A 146 8.27 -16.24 8.34
C ARG A 146 9.09 -17.05 9.30
N VAL A 147 8.41 -17.55 10.34
CA VAL A 147 8.94 -18.56 11.27
C VAL A 147 9.59 -19.67 10.47
N LEU A 148 10.82 -20.07 10.85
CA LEU A 148 11.68 -21.02 10.13
C LEU A 148 12.30 -20.51 8.81
N GLY A 149 12.29 -19.20 8.54
CA GLY A 149 12.99 -18.60 7.40
C GLY A 149 12.29 -18.77 6.05
N TYR A 150 10.98 -19.07 6.04
CA TYR A 150 10.20 -19.17 4.80
C TYR A 150 10.05 -17.78 4.16
N ASP A 151 10.45 -17.65 2.89
CA ASP A 151 10.40 -16.39 2.12
C ASP A 151 8.97 -16.09 1.62
N GLN A 152 8.47 -14.90 1.93
CA GLN A 152 7.14 -14.39 1.54
C GLN A 152 7.19 -13.25 0.52
N ASP A 153 8.32 -13.01 -0.15
CA ASP A 153 8.39 -12.17 -1.36
C ASP A 153 7.70 -12.90 -2.54
N THR A 154 6.38 -13.12 -2.46
CA THR A 154 5.60 -13.86 -3.47
C THR A 154 5.35 -13.03 -4.73
N ARG A 155 5.41 -11.71 -4.60
CA ARG A 155 5.12 -10.72 -5.67
C ARG A 155 3.75 -10.91 -6.31
N VAL A 156 2.76 -11.24 -5.47
CA VAL A 156 1.36 -11.39 -5.83
C VAL A 156 0.55 -10.33 -5.06
N PRO A 157 -0.11 -9.38 -5.73
CA PRO A 157 -0.87 -8.34 -5.02
C PRO A 157 -2.05 -8.93 -4.24
N GLY A 158 -2.18 -8.56 -2.98
CA GLY A 158 -3.25 -9.02 -2.08
C GLY A 158 -3.03 -10.39 -1.44
N ASP A 159 -1.89 -11.02 -1.70
CA ASP A 159 -1.46 -12.25 -1.02
C ASP A 159 -1.10 -11.98 0.45
N ASP A 160 -0.41 -10.87 0.70
CA ASP A 160 -0.06 -10.40 2.04
C ASP A 160 -0.20 -8.87 2.09
N TRP A 161 -1.05 -8.37 2.99
CA TRP A 161 -1.35 -6.93 3.06
C TRP A 161 -0.17 -6.12 3.57
N LYS A 162 0.65 -6.70 4.45
CA LYS A 162 1.85 -6.02 4.91
C LYS A 162 2.82 -5.91 3.74
N ALA A 163 3.07 -6.98 3.00
CA ALA A 163 3.93 -6.94 1.82
C ALA A 163 3.40 -5.95 0.75
N ASP A 164 2.09 -5.91 0.50
CA ASP A 164 1.45 -4.93 -0.39
C ASP A 164 1.83 -3.49 -0.05
N LEU A 165 1.86 -3.14 1.24
CA LEU A 165 2.25 -1.79 1.69
C LEU A 165 3.68 -1.44 1.30
N TYR A 166 4.61 -2.39 1.47
CA TYR A 166 6.01 -2.17 1.11
C TYR A 166 6.21 -2.06 -0.40
N TYR A 167 5.52 -2.88 -1.18
CA TYR A 167 5.54 -2.73 -2.64
C TYR A 167 4.92 -1.41 -3.10
N ALA A 168 3.85 -0.96 -2.45
CA ALA A 168 3.19 0.32 -2.76
C ALA A 168 4.11 1.50 -2.43
N SER A 169 4.81 1.45 -1.30
CA SER A 169 5.83 2.43 -0.94
C SER A 169 7.02 2.41 -1.90
N ALA A 170 7.47 1.24 -2.36
CA ALA A 170 8.51 1.12 -3.38
C ALA A 170 8.07 1.74 -4.71
N HIS A 171 6.80 1.55 -5.10
CA HIS A 171 6.24 2.17 -6.29
C HIS A 171 6.13 3.69 -6.14
N LEU A 172 5.70 4.17 -4.98
CA LEU A 172 5.72 5.61 -4.66
C LEU A 172 7.12 6.19 -4.81
N ARG A 173 8.15 5.51 -4.29
CA ARG A 173 9.54 5.94 -4.41
C ARG A 173 9.98 6.06 -5.88
N GLU A 174 9.68 5.05 -6.69
CA GLU A 174 9.90 5.06 -8.14
C GLU A 174 9.21 6.24 -8.82
N LEU A 175 7.96 6.53 -8.45
CA LEU A 175 7.19 7.64 -9.02
C LEU A 175 7.73 9.01 -8.60
N ILE A 176 8.15 9.17 -7.35
CA ILE A 176 8.76 10.42 -6.87
C ILE A 176 10.07 10.67 -7.62
N ASP A 177 10.92 9.65 -7.78
CA ASP A 177 12.17 9.77 -8.55
C ASP A 177 11.90 10.19 -10.00
N ARG A 178 10.89 9.58 -10.64
CA ARG A 178 10.48 9.93 -12.00
C ARG A 178 9.89 11.33 -12.12
N GLN A 179 9.13 11.76 -11.12
CA GLN A 179 8.45 13.05 -11.14
C GLN A 179 9.43 14.19 -10.90
N THR A 180 10.35 14.02 -9.95
CA THR A 180 11.39 15.00 -9.61
C THR A 180 12.61 14.92 -10.54
N GLY A 181 12.75 13.83 -11.31
CA GLY A 181 13.92 13.56 -12.15
C GLY A 181 15.20 13.23 -11.36
N THR A 182 15.10 12.99 -10.05
CA THR A 182 16.24 12.76 -9.17
C THR A 182 16.09 11.41 -8.46
N THR A 183 17.02 10.48 -8.74
CA THR A 183 17.04 9.19 -8.04
C THR A 183 17.34 9.37 -6.56
N GLY A 184 16.50 8.79 -5.69
CA GLY A 184 16.63 8.94 -4.24
C GLY A 184 16.47 10.40 -3.81
N TYR A 185 15.58 11.15 -4.49
CA TYR A 185 15.25 12.53 -4.10
C TYR A 185 14.99 12.59 -2.60
N THR A 186 15.60 13.55 -1.91
CA THR A 186 15.33 13.89 -0.50
C THR A 186 15.04 15.39 -0.42
N GLY A 187 14.13 15.78 0.48
CA GLY A 187 13.65 17.16 0.56
C GLY A 187 12.13 17.26 0.62
N VAL A 188 11.64 18.49 0.55
CA VAL A 188 10.19 18.79 0.58
C VAL A 188 9.67 18.78 -0.86
N LEU A 189 8.74 17.87 -1.15
CA LEU A 189 8.09 17.80 -2.47
C LEU A 189 7.19 19.02 -2.68
N ALA A 190 7.34 19.65 -3.84
CA ALA A 190 6.42 20.68 -4.29
C ALA A 190 5.02 20.08 -4.52
N ARG A 191 3.96 20.88 -4.31
CA ARG A 191 2.58 20.38 -4.44
C ARG A 191 2.27 19.83 -5.83
N ASP A 192 2.83 20.43 -6.88
CA ASP A 192 2.72 19.95 -8.26
C ASP A 192 3.39 18.59 -8.47
N ASP A 193 4.52 18.33 -7.79
CA ASP A 193 5.17 17.02 -7.83
C ASP A 193 4.35 15.98 -7.08
N VAL A 194 3.79 16.33 -5.91
CA VAL A 194 2.87 15.43 -5.19
C VAL A 194 1.67 15.07 -6.06
N ARG A 195 1.06 16.05 -6.73
CA ARG A 195 -0.05 15.82 -7.67
C ARG A 195 0.38 14.93 -8.83
N GLY A 196 1.56 15.20 -9.40
CA GLY A 196 2.15 14.42 -10.49
C GLY A 196 2.35 12.96 -10.11
N VAL A 197 2.82 12.69 -8.88
CA VAL A 197 2.95 11.33 -8.34
C VAL A 197 1.60 10.65 -8.21
N PHE A 198 0.61 11.29 -7.57
CA PHE A 198 -0.75 10.72 -7.45
C PHE A 198 -1.39 10.40 -8.80
N ARG A 199 -1.21 11.29 -9.77
CA ARG A 199 -1.67 11.05 -11.14
C ARG A 199 -1.05 9.80 -11.74
N ARG A 200 0.27 9.68 -11.66
CA ARG A 200 1.01 8.54 -12.26
C ARG A 200 0.68 7.22 -11.58
N TYR A 201 0.42 7.23 -10.27
CA TYR A 201 -0.04 6.07 -9.53
C TYR A 201 -1.35 5.53 -10.11
N ASN A 202 -2.28 6.43 -10.44
CA ASN A 202 -3.57 6.11 -11.04
C ASN A 202 -3.52 5.87 -12.57
N GLY A 203 -2.34 5.93 -13.19
CA GLY A 203 -2.15 5.71 -14.63
C GLY A 203 -2.17 7.00 -15.46
N SER A 204 -3.02 7.04 -16.50
CA SER A 204 -3.06 8.13 -17.48
C SER A 204 -4.48 8.45 -17.95
N GLY A 205 -4.65 9.60 -18.60
CA GLY A 205 -5.95 10.08 -19.09
C GLY A 205 -6.73 10.90 -18.05
N SER A 206 -7.96 11.29 -18.42
CA SER A 206 -8.79 12.22 -17.62
C SER A 206 -9.18 11.69 -16.23
N LEU A 207 -9.33 10.37 -16.09
CA LEU A 207 -9.60 9.75 -14.79
C LEU A 207 -8.40 9.88 -13.85
N ALA A 208 -7.18 9.68 -14.35
CA ALA A 208 -5.97 9.84 -13.55
C ALA A 208 -5.78 11.29 -13.09
N GLU A 209 -6.12 12.27 -13.94
CA GLU A 209 -6.11 13.70 -13.55
C GLU A 209 -7.13 13.96 -12.43
N LYS A 210 -8.36 13.46 -12.58
CA LYS A 210 -9.40 13.60 -11.54
C LYS A 210 -8.95 12.98 -10.22
N TYR A 211 -8.42 11.75 -10.23
CA TYR A 211 -7.98 11.09 -9.00
C TYR A 211 -6.80 11.82 -8.35
N ALA A 212 -5.92 12.44 -9.14
CA ALA A 212 -4.87 13.29 -8.61
C ALA A 212 -5.41 14.54 -7.92
N ASP A 213 -6.42 15.19 -8.52
CA ASP A 213 -7.09 16.35 -7.92
C ASP A 213 -7.82 15.97 -6.62
N ASP A 214 -8.53 14.84 -6.63
CA ASP A 214 -9.21 14.31 -5.44
C ASP A 214 -8.19 13.96 -4.33
N ALA A 215 -7.02 13.44 -4.69
CA ALA A 215 -5.93 13.10 -3.77
C ALA A 215 -5.32 14.35 -3.13
N ILE A 216 -5.03 15.37 -3.94
CA ILE A 216 -4.54 16.67 -3.45
C ILE A 216 -5.57 17.32 -2.54
N ALA A 217 -6.84 17.36 -2.93
CA ALA A 217 -7.90 17.94 -2.10
C ALA A 217 -8.06 17.19 -0.76
N LEU A 218 -7.87 15.87 -0.75
CA LEU A 218 -7.86 15.07 0.47
C LEU A 218 -6.65 15.42 1.36
N LEU A 219 -5.45 15.45 0.79
CA LEU A 219 -4.21 15.79 1.50
C LEU A 219 -4.26 17.21 2.08
N GLU A 220 -4.64 18.19 1.28
CA GLU A 220 -4.72 19.59 1.71
C GLU A 220 -5.82 19.80 2.75
N GLY A 221 -6.97 19.16 2.57
CA GLY A 221 -8.02 19.15 3.60
C GLY A 221 -7.53 18.54 4.92
N ALA A 222 -6.70 17.50 4.87
CA ALA A 222 -6.14 16.90 6.07
C ALA A 222 -5.08 17.78 6.75
N ILE A 223 -4.25 18.48 5.97
CA ILE A 223 -3.29 19.47 6.47
C ILE A 223 -4.01 20.66 7.12
N ALA A 224 -5.15 21.07 6.56
CA ALA A 224 -5.97 22.15 7.10
C ALA A 224 -6.80 21.74 8.33
N GLY A 225 -6.95 20.44 8.58
CA GLY A 225 -7.80 19.91 9.66
C GLY A 225 -9.28 19.74 9.28
N ASP A 226 -9.63 19.91 8.00
CA ASP A 226 -10.99 19.79 7.46
C ASP A 226 -11.37 18.36 7.06
N ARG A 227 -10.36 17.50 6.85
CA ARG A 227 -10.55 16.09 6.47
C ARG A 227 -9.71 15.16 7.34
N THR A 228 -10.20 13.95 7.55
CA THR A 228 -9.49 12.91 8.32
C THR A 228 -8.78 11.94 7.38
N LEU A 229 -7.48 11.74 7.58
CA LEU A 229 -6.75 10.62 6.99
C LEU A 229 -6.84 9.39 7.89
N TYR A 230 -7.77 8.48 7.61
CA TYR A 230 -8.02 7.33 8.47
C TYR A 230 -6.85 6.34 8.54
N PHE A 231 -5.98 6.35 7.54
CA PHE A 231 -4.79 5.50 7.44
C PHE A 231 -3.52 6.15 8.01
N TYR A 232 -3.63 7.36 8.56
CA TYR A 232 -2.49 8.12 9.07
C TYR A 232 -2.48 8.17 10.60
N GLN A 233 -1.39 7.70 11.20
CA GLN A 233 -1.10 7.84 12.63
C GLN A 233 0.41 8.03 12.81
N ARG A 234 0.81 9.06 13.56
CA ARG A 234 2.23 9.31 13.88
C ARG A 234 2.78 8.22 14.78
#